data_AF-A0A966D0A5-F1
#
_entry.id   AF-A0A966D0A5-F1
#
_cell.length_a   1.000
_cell.length_b   1.000
_cell.length_c   1.000
_cell.angle_alpha   90.00
_cell.angle_beta   90.00
_cell.angle_gamma   90.00
#
_symmetry.space_group_name_H-M   'P 1'
#
loop_
_entity.id
_entity.type
_entity.pdbx_description
1 polymer ?
#
loop_
_entity_poly.entity_id
_entity_poly.type
_entity_poly.pdbx_seq_one_letter_code
_entity_poly.pdbx_strand_id
1 'polypeptide(L)'
;MAQKNWMNEILGGQILLHSGILQHARFVLFVFVLVIFYIALNFSVEQSLRIERRNNAELKHLKSDYTSKAAKLQYHSKRGEVEIRLQKLNSTLKPPVNPPARIIMEE
;
A
#
# COMPACT_ATOMS: atom_id res chain seq x y z
N MET A 1 10.14 -48.00 -14.45
CA MET A 1 10.71 -46.65 -14.63
C MET A 1 10.38 -46.16 -16.04
N ALA A 2 9.27 -45.46 -16.25
CA ALA A 2 8.87 -44.97 -17.58
C ALA A 2 7.84 -43.82 -17.52
N GLN A 3 8.06 -42.80 -16.67
CA GLN A 3 7.09 -41.70 -16.51
C GLN A 3 7.68 -40.31 -16.81
N LYS A 4 8.86 -40.22 -17.44
CA LYS A 4 9.58 -38.95 -17.66
C LYS A 4 9.93 -38.68 -19.12
N ASN A 5 9.04 -39.04 -20.05
CA ASN A 5 9.23 -38.70 -21.48
C ASN A 5 8.21 -37.66 -21.97
N TRP A 6 6.95 -37.73 -21.50
CA TRP A 6 5.87 -36.85 -22.00
C TRP A 6 6.15 -35.35 -21.83
N MET A 7 6.70 -34.93 -20.69
CA MET A 7 7.01 -33.52 -20.43
C MET A 7 8.19 -33.02 -21.28
N ASN A 8 9.16 -33.91 -21.55
CA ASN A 8 10.31 -33.60 -22.42
C ASN A 8 9.91 -33.64 -23.90
N GLU A 9 8.93 -34.46 -24.29
CA GLU A 9 8.35 -34.51 -25.64
C GLU A 9 7.47 -33.28 -25.94
N ILE A 10 6.76 -32.77 -24.92
CA ILE A 10 6.01 -31.50 -24.98
C ILE A 10 6.97 -30.31 -25.05
N LEU A 11 7.93 -30.21 -24.13
CA LEU A 11 8.88 -29.10 -24.09
C LEU A 11 9.89 -29.14 -25.26
N GLY A 12 10.23 -30.33 -25.75
CA GLY A 12 11.16 -30.55 -26.85
C GLY A 12 10.54 -30.46 -28.25
N GLY A 13 9.24 -30.18 -28.36
CA GLY A 13 8.57 -29.93 -29.64
C GLY A 13 8.37 -31.15 -30.54
N GLN A 14 8.63 -32.38 -30.06
CA GLN A 14 8.40 -33.60 -30.85
C GLN A 14 6.90 -33.81 -31.15
N ILE A 15 6.02 -33.32 -30.28
CA ILE A 15 4.58 -33.32 -30.50
C ILE A 15 4.17 -32.40 -31.66
N LEU A 16 4.92 -31.32 -31.90
CA LEU A 16 4.67 -30.39 -33.02
C LEU A 16 5.04 -31.02 -34.38
N LEU A 17 6.02 -31.93 -34.38
CA LEU A 17 6.50 -32.61 -35.59
C LEU A 17 5.58 -33.75 -36.06
N HIS A 18 4.91 -34.45 -35.13
CA HIS A 18 4.13 -35.65 -35.45
C HIS A 18 2.66 -35.38 -35.79
N SER A 19 2.13 -34.19 -35.45
CA SER A 19 0.68 -33.93 -35.40
C SER A 19 0.11 -33.13 -36.58
N GLY A 20 0.83 -32.95 -37.70
CA GLY A 20 0.34 -32.13 -38.83
C GLY A 20 0.23 -30.63 -38.52
N ILE A 21 0.51 -30.22 -37.28
CA ILE A 21 0.49 -28.83 -36.78
C ILE A 21 1.44 -27.91 -37.56
N LEU A 22 2.49 -28.45 -38.18
CA LEU A 22 3.38 -27.68 -39.07
C LEU A 22 2.63 -27.02 -40.23
N GLN A 23 1.53 -27.59 -40.72
CA GLN A 23 0.68 -26.95 -41.74
C GLN A 23 0.04 -25.64 -41.23
N HIS A 24 -0.12 -25.51 -39.92
CA HIS A 24 -0.65 -24.33 -39.24
C HIS A 24 0.38 -23.67 -38.32
N ALA A 25 1.68 -23.80 -38.63
CA ALA A 25 2.77 -23.28 -37.80
C ALA A 25 2.62 -21.78 -37.47
N ARG A 26 2.07 -20.97 -38.39
CA ARG A 26 1.79 -19.54 -38.14
C ARG A 26 0.78 -19.33 -37.01
N PHE A 27 -0.26 -20.15 -36.95
CA PHE A 27 -1.29 -20.08 -35.91
C PHE A 27 -0.74 -20.53 -34.55
N VAL A 28 0.06 -21.60 -34.53
CA VAL A 28 0.69 -22.08 -33.29
C VAL A 28 1.68 -21.05 -32.73
N LEU A 29 2.49 -20.42 -33.60
CA LEU A 29 3.40 -19.35 -33.20
C LEU A 29 2.64 -18.13 -32.66
N PHE A 30 1.51 -17.77 -33.28
CA PHE A 30 0.65 -16.69 -32.78
C PHE A 30 0.14 -16.98 -31.36
N VAL A 31 -0.40 -18.17 -31.11
CA VAL A 31 -0.88 -18.57 -29.77
C VAL A 31 0.27 -18.58 -28.76
N PHE A 32 1.44 -19.08 -29.15
CA PHE A 32 2.62 -19.11 -28.29
C PHE A 32 3.04 -17.70 -27.84
N VAL A 33 3.07 -16.74 -28.78
CA VAL A 33 3.32 -15.33 -28.47
C VAL A 33 2.26 -14.78 -27.51
N LEU A 34 0.99 -15.11 -27.73
CA LEU A 34 -0.11 -14.68 -26.87
C LEU A 34 0.04 -15.23 -25.44
N VAL A 35 0.47 -16.48 -25.28
CA VAL A 35 0.76 -17.07 -23.97
C VAL A 35 1.92 -16.34 -23.27
N ILE A 36 3.00 -16.01 -24.00
CA ILE A 36 4.11 -15.22 -23.45
C ILE A 36 3.60 -13.85 -22.98
N PHE A 37 2.81 -13.15 -23.80
CA PHE A 37 2.21 -11.88 -23.42
C PHE A 37 1.32 -12.00 -22.20
N TYR A 38 0.50 -13.05 -22.12
CA TYR A 38 -0.36 -13.31 -20.99
C TYR A 38 0.44 -13.48 -19.69
N ILE A 39 1.50 -14.29 -19.71
CA ILE A 39 2.38 -14.50 -18.56
C ILE A 39 3.05 -13.18 -18.14
N ALA A 40 3.55 -12.41 -19.10
CA ALA A 40 4.21 -11.14 -18.84
C ALA A 40 3.26 -10.11 -18.20
N LEU A 41 2.04 -9.98 -18.73
CA LEU A 41 1.01 -9.09 -18.19
C LEU A 41 0.59 -9.52 -16.79
N ASN A 42 0.37 -10.83 -16.58
CA ASN A 42 -0.03 -11.36 -15.28
C ASN A 42 1.02 -11.04 -14.20
N PHE A 43 2.30 -11.22 -14.51
CA PHE A 43 3.39 -10.91 -13.59
C PHE A 43 3.44 -9.42 -13.20
N SER A 44 3.21 -8.53 -14.17
CA SER A 44 3.16 -7.08 -13.92
C SER A 44 1.99 -6.72 -12.99
N VAL A 45 0.79 -7.24 -13.26
CA VAL A 45 -0.40 -7.00 -12.43
C VAL A 45 -0.19 -7.52 -11.01
N GLU A 46 0.37 -8.72 -10.87
CA GLU A 46 0.61 -9.32 -9.56
C GLU A 46 1.60 -8.48 -8.73
N GLN A 47 2.66 -7.96 -9.35
CA GLN A 47 3.60 -7.07 -8.69
C GLN A 47 2.92 -5.76 -8.25
N SER A 48 2.12 -5.15 -9.10
CA SER A 48 1.35 -3.94 -8.75
C SER A 48 0.40 -4.21 -7.58
N LEU A 49 -0.29 -5.35 -7.58
CA LEU A 49 -1.21 -5.72 -6.51
C LEU A 49 -0.49 -5.92 -5.16
N ARG A 50 0.72 -6.49 -5.18
CA ARG A 50 1.55 -6.65 -3.97
C ARG A 50 1.98 -5.30 -3.40
N ILE A 51 2.41 -4.37 -4.26
CA ILE A 51 2.82 -3.03 -3.86
C ILE A 51 1.62 -2.26 -3.28
N GLU A 52 0.47 -2.34 -3.94
CA GLU A 52 -0.77 -1.69 -3.50
C GLU A 52 -1.16 -2.14 -2.08
N ARG A 53 -1.15 -3.44 -1.83
CA ARG A 53 -1.47 -4.01 -0.50
C ARG A 53 -0.52 -3.51 0.57
N ARG A 54 0.78 -3.44 0.27
CA ARG A 54 1.79 -2.93 1.19
C ARG A 54 1.55 -1.45 1.49
N ASN A 55 1.35 -0.63 0.47
CA ASN A 55 1.10 0.79 0.62
C ASN A 55 -0.15 1.06 1.45
N ASN A 56 -1.24 0.30 1.23
CA ASN A 56 -2.46 0.41 2.03
C ASN A 56 -2.23 0.07 3.50
N ALA A 57 -1.44 -0.97 3.79
CA ALA A 57 -1.09 -1.32 5.16
C ALA A 57 -0.30 -0.20 5.85
N GLU A 58 0.69 0.39 5.14
CA GLU A 58 1.48 1.51 5.63
C GLU A 58 0.60 2.76 5.86
N LEU A 59 -0.30 3.09 4.94
CA LEU A 59 -1.25 4.20 5.10
C LEU A 59 -2.19 4.00 6.29
N LYS A 60 -2.68 2.78 6.50
CA LYS A 60 -3.52 2.46 7.66
C LYS A 60 -2.77 2.65 8.97
N HIS A 61 -1.51 2.19 9.03
CA HIS A 61 -0.64 2.40 10.19
C HIS A 61 -0.40 3.89 10.45
N LEU A 62 -0.02 4.64 9.41
CA LEU A 62 0.25 6.07 9.52
C LEU A 62 -0.99 6.87 9.96
N LYS A 63 -2.18 6.51 9.47
CA LYS A 63 -3.45 7.10 9.90
C LYS A 63 -3.73 6.84 11.39
N SER A 64 -3.47 5.62 11.86
CA SER A 64 -3.61 5.26 13.27
C SER A 64 -2.65 6.07 14.15
N ASP A 65 -1.38 6.16 13.74
CA ASP A 65 -0.37 6.94 14.44
C ASP A 65 -0.70 8.43 14.51
N TYR A 66 -1.11 9.00 13.37
CA TYR A 66 -1.55 10.39 13.29
C TYR A 66 -2.71 10.66 14.24
N THR A 67 -3.75 9.81 14.20
CA THR A 67 -4.93 9.94 15.05
C THR A 67 -4.55 9.89 16.53
N SER A 68 -3.67 8.95 16.89
CA SER A 68 -3.20 8.79 18.28
C SER A 68 -2.37 9.98 18.76
N LYS A 69 -1.44 10.48 17.93
CA LYS A 69 -0.62 11.66 18.25
C LYS A 69 -1.47 12.92 18.33
N ALA A 70 -2.41 13.11 17.41
CA ALA A 70 -3.35 14.23 17.41
C ALA A 70 -4.22 14.21 18.66
N ALA A 71 -4.78 13.05 19.04
CA ALA A 71 -5.56 12.90 20.27
C ALA A 71 -4.73 13.22 21.52
N LYS A 72 -3.47 12.75 21.58
CA LYS A 72 -2.55 13.07 22.68
C LYS A 72 -2.24 14.56 22.75
N LEU A 73 -1.99 15.22 21.62
CA LEU A 73 -1.75 16.66 21.56
C LEU A 73 -2.99 17.44 22.02
N GLN A 74 -4.17 17.05 21.54
CA GLN A 74 -5.42 17.70 21.92
C GLN A 74 -5.73 17.52 23.41
N TYR A 75 -5.43 16.36 23.98
CA TYR A 75 -5.50 16.15 25.42
C TYR A 75 -4.54 17.09 26.17
N HIS A 76 -3.29 17.18 25.70
CA HIS A 76 -2.28 18.05 26.28
C HIS A 76 -2.59 19.55 26.15
N SER A 77 -3.32 19.96 25.11
CA SER A 77 -3.72 21.35 24.89
C SER A 77 -4.98 21.75 25.67
N LYS A 78 -5.64 20.82 26.38
CA LYS A 78 -6.80 21.17 27.22
C LYS A 78 -6.35 22.10 28.34
N ARG A 79 -7.08 23.20 28.53
CA ARG A 79 -6.77 24.23 29.56
C ARG A 79 -6.56 23.62 30.95
N GLY A 80 -7.42 22.70 31.38
CA GLY A 80 -7.28 22.03 32.68
C GLY A 80 -6.04 21.14 32.79
N GLU A 81 -5.65 20.44 31.72
CA GLU A 81 -4.43 19.62 31.72
C GLU A 81 -3.16 20.49 31.75
N VAL A 82 -3.19 21.63 31.04
CA VAL A 82 -2.11 22.63 31.09
C VAL A 82 -1.98 23.22 32.50
N GLU A 83 -3.09 23.55 33.14
CA GLU A 83 -3.10 24.08 34.52
C GLU A 83 -2.52 23.07 35.52
N ILE A 84 -2.95 21.80 35.46
CA ILE A 84 -2.40 20.73 36.31
C ILE A 84 -0.89 20.59 36.10
N ARG A 85 -0.39 20.70 34.86
CA ARG A 85 1.05 20.66 34.58
C ARG A 85 1.80 21.86 35.14
N LEU A 86 1.25 23.06 34.99
CA LEU A 86 1.86 24.29 35.51
C LEU A 86 1.95 24.24 37.04
N GLN A 87 0.92 23.72 37.72
CA GLN A 87 0.94 23.49 39.16
C GLN A 87 2.02 22.47 39.56
N LYS A 88 2.13 21.34 38.85
CA LYS A 88 3.19 20.34 39.10
C LYS A 88 4.61 20.90 38.93
N LEU A 89 4.78 21.93 38.09
CA LEU A 89 6.05 22.62 37.86
C LEU A 89 6.26 23.81 38.82
N ASN A 90 5.42 23.97 39.86
CA ASN A 90 5.44 25.09 40.79
C ASN A 90 5.33 26.48 40.11
N SER A 91 4.63 26.55 38.97
CA SER A 91 4.43 27.80 38.26
C SER A 91 3.41 28.71 38.96
N THR A 92 3.66 30.02 38.94
CA THR A 92 2.79 31.06 39.53
C THR A 92 1.69 31.55 38.57
N LEU A 93 1.66 31.01 37.34
CA LEU A 93 0.74 31.44 36.28
C LEU A 93 -0.70 31.04 36.60
N LYS A 94 -1.62 32.02 36.54
CA LYS A 94 -3.04 31.83 36.80
C LYS A 94 -3.83 31.76 35.49
N PRO A 95 -4.88 30.93 35.41
CA PRO A 95 -5.74 30.88 34.23
C PRO A 95 -6.46 32.22 34.02
N PRO A 96 -6.56 32.70 32.77
CA PRO A 96 -7.32 33.92 32.48
C PRO A 96 -8.81 33.68 32.71
N VAL A 97 -9.41 34.54 33.55
CA VAL A 97 -10.82 34.46 33.98
C VAL A 97 -11.75 35.09 32.93
N ASN A 98 -11.30 36.18 32.30
CA ASN A 98 -12.06 36.86 31.26
C ASN A 98 -11.54 36.49 29.87
N PRO A 99 -12.42 36.33 28.87
CA PRO A 99 -12.01 36.13 27.49
C PRO A 99 -11.24 37.36 26.98
N PRO A 100 -10.28 37.17 26.05
CA PRO A 100 -9.54 38.28 25.48
C PRO A 100 -10.49 39.21 24.72
N ALA A 101 -10.46 40.50 25.06
CA ALA A 101 -11.22 41.52 24.36
C ALA A 101 -10.52 41.88 23.04
N ARG A 102 -11.30 42.14 21.99
CA ARG A 102 -10.78 42.72 20.75
C ARG A 102 -10.35 44.15 21.06
N ILE A 103 -9.05 44.43 20.94
CA ILE A 103 -8.53 45.78 21.07
C ILE A 103 -8.87 46.50 19.76
N ILE A 104 -9.79 47.47 19.83
CA ILE A 104 -10.09 48.38 18.73
C ILE A 104 -9.31 49.66 19.07
N MET A 105 -8.34 50.03 18.22
CA MET A 105 -7.67 51.31 18.35
C MET A 105 -8.60 52.37 17.75
N GLU A 106 -9.03 53.33 18.57
CA GLU A 106 -9.62 54.57 18.05
C GLU A 106 -8.46 55.44 17.51
N GLU A 107 -8.60 55.93 16.28
CA GLU A 107 -7.70 56.93 15.67
C GLU A 107 -7.75 58.26 16.42
#